data_AF-A0A534UC31-F1
#
_entry.id   AF-A0A534UC31-F1
#
_cell.length_a   1.000
_cell.length_b   1.000
_cell.length_c   1.000
_cell.angle_alpha   90.00
_cell.angle_beta   90.00
_cell.angle_gamma   90.00
#
_symmetry.space_group_name_H-M   'P 1'
#
loop_
_entity.id
_entity.type
_entity.pdbx_description
1 polymer ?
#
loop_
_entity_poly.entity_id
_entity_poly.type
_entity_poly.pdbx_seq_one_letter_code
_entity_poly.pdbx_strand_id
1 'polypeptide(L)'
;MRTRSMLAPRIALGCFAGAVMYANASHAAPIGWIDGGYWANGQFNVSGWACDPGSTRSVWVSLTDPRTGQAMASVLANAWSEPAVAAACRAPGATYLRFNIPLAAAREESVVGQPIQVRATSNFYPWTIMPIGNSGTFRYPDNTVRGYVDNASYDGSQVVLVGWACAGGIAQSVNVHVYVGGPAGSGSWFTAGTANQPSEPAVAGACGVGYGAYRFSIAAPFGPEVMMQLGGLKIYVHGISPVGGSNRLLTNSGLFALPGQRATVSGTCGYVPALWNAPYGSVVLSRSNGGPIRPVIVAIGEYYTHSMLSLGTSGIVHAEMQTPAQSGWPTVCTRPLDGDQLQYGYPGVEQINLGGAYADLQGEEITPVYQWGDPGTTSAVASSIAGAPQITVQSKSDGAIWLPRKLRNGAPISYSLYQYRNIEQTNELASNSVNNGMVCSTFLSWAHLQGGAGYVPAYTYDHALIANAANALFNTVQNACNSGVGFWGGLLRSVSCPFNNVCENAGDQVTNCMAANACGTNDNAVWHGVRDDPYATATSISPDRIAGLAPHGVGTTVWSYDQGYHPIAWNAPGPQYGCWY
;
A
#
# COMPACT_ATOMS: atom_id res chain seq x y z
N MET A 1 -5.55 -72.07 -33.47
CA MET A 1 -5.41 -73.03 -34.59
C MET A 1 -4.28 -72.53 -35.49
N ARG A 2 -3.26 -73.36 -35.81
CA ARG A 2 -2.21 -73.14 -36.85
C ARG A 2 -1.28 -71.87 -36.72
N THR A 3 0.01 -72.01 -36.36
CA THR A 3 1.23 -72.20 -37.23
C THR A 3 1.53 -71.03 -38.19
N ARG A 4 2.77 -70.54 -38.45
CA ARG A 4 4.19 -70.91 -38.15
C ARG A 4 5.05 -69.63 -38.34
N SER A 5 6.15 -69.36 -37.60
CA SER A 5 7.56 -69.74 -37.90
C SER A 5 8.05 -69.27 -39.29
N MET A 6 9.14 -68.51 -39.51
CA MET A 6 10.58 -68.68 -39.17
C MET A 6 11.31 -67.34 -39.53
N LEU A 7 12.53 -66.94 -39.12
CA LEU A 7 13.81 -67.61 -38.87
C LEU A 7 14.70 -66.82 -37.86
N ALA A 8 15.61 -67.53 -37.19
CA ALA A 8 16.84 -66.99 -36.56
C ALA A 8 18.07 -67.64 -37.23
N PRO A 9 19.31 -67.19 -36.95
CA PRO A 9 20.15 -67.95 -35.99
C PRO A 9 21.00 -67.07 -35.05
N ARG A 10 21.10 -67.42 -33.75
CA ARG A 10 22.27 -68.03 -33.05
C ARG A 10 23.58 -67.23 -33.21
N ILE A 11 24.23 -66.82 -32.12
CA ILE A 11 25.05 -67.62 -31.18
C ILE A 11 25.10 -66.84 -29.83
N ALA A 12 25.27 -67.40 -28.62
CA ALA A 12 25.74 -68.72 -28.18
C ALA A 12 24.86 -69.35 -27.06
N LEU A 13 25.41 -70.31 -26.32
CA LEU A 13 24.96 -70.81 -25.01
C LEU A 13 26.23 -71.21 -24.20
N GLY A 14 26.22 -71.08 -22.87
CA GLY A 14 27.13 -71.83 -21.99
C GLY A 14 28.12 -71.03 -21.13
N CYS A 15 27.87 -71.01 -19.82
CA CYS A 15 28.77 -71.58 -18.80
C CYS A 15 28.14 -71.48 -17.40
N PHE A 16 27.29 -72.45 -17.04
CA PHE A 16 27.12 -72.83 -15.65
C PHE A 16 28.35 -73.63 -15.25
N ALA A 17 29.25 -73.05 -14.45
CA ALA A 17 30.36 -73.75 -13.83
C ALA A 17 30.15 -73.72 -12.31
N GLY A 18 30.10 -74.89 -11.69
CA GLY A 18 29.74 -75.02 -10.28
C GLY A 18 30.85 -74.54 -9.33
N ALA A 19 30.45 -73.85 -8.26
CA ALA A 19 31.27 -73.68 -7.06
C ALA A 19 30.75 -74.61 -5.97
N VAL A 20 31.29 -75.83 -5.90
CA VAL A 20 31.05 -76.77 -4.80
C VAL A 20 32.35 -76.93 -4.01
N MET A 21 32.31 -76.43 -2.78
CA MET A 21 33.23 -76.69 -1.66
C MET A 21 34.74 -76.46 -1.89
N TYR A 22 35.19 -75.30 -1.43
CA TYR A 22 36.18 -75.30 -0.34
C TYR A 22 35.52 -74.75 0.92
N ALA A 23 35.52 -75.53 2.00
CA ALA A 23 35.07 -75.05 3.29
C ALA A 23 36.18 -74.21 3.93
N ASN A 24 36.03 -72.89 3.88
CA ASN A 24 36.68 -71.95 4.78
C ASN A 24 35.65 -70.90 5.17
N ALA A 25 35.47 -70.67 6.47
CA ALA A 25 34.59 -69.64 7.00
C ALA A 25 35.23 -68.25 6.89
N SER A 26 35.59 -67.84 5.68
CA SER A 26 35.81 -66.43 5.37
C SER A 26 34.45 -65.73 5.38
N HIS A 27 34.05 -65.20 6.54
CA HIS A 27 32.85 -64.38 6.64
C HIS A 27 32.95 -63.27 5.59
N ALA A 28 31.97 -63.25 4.67
CA ALA A 28 32.00 -62.30 3.56
C ALA A 28 31.80 -60.87 4.10
N ALA A 29 32.40 -59.90 3.40
CA ALA A 29 32.25 -58.49 3.74
C ALA A 29 30.76 -58.08 3.70
N PRO A 30 30.34 -57.08 4.49
CA PRO A 30 28.94 -56.71 4.61
C PRO A 30 28.41 -56.20 3.28
N ILE A 31 27.22 -56.67 2.90
CA ILE A 31 26.52 -56.30 1.68
C ILE A 31 25.25 -55.52 2.01
N GLY A 32 24.69 -54.85 1.01
CA GLY A 32 23.44 -54.13 1.15
C GLY A 32 23.04 -53.42 -0.13
N TRP A 33 21.95 -52.68 -0.07
CA TRP A 33 21.43 -51.88 -1.17
C TRP A 33 20.70 -50.64 -0.65
N ILE A 34 20.87 -49.50 -1.31
CA ILE A 34 20.08 -48.27 -1.07
C ILE A 34 18.85 -48.29 -1.98
N ASP A 35 17.66 -48.09 -1.39
CA ASP A 35 16.41 -47.93 -2.16
C ASP A 35 16.28 -46.49 -2.69
N GLY A 36 16.65 -45.51 -1.87
CA GLY A 36 16.61 -44.08 -2.19
C GLY A 36 16.65 -43.21 -0.93
N GLY A 37 16.27 -41.94 -1.08
CA GLY A 37 16.06 -41.02 0.04
C GLY A 37 14.81 -40.16 -0.15
N TYR A 38 14.17 -39.78 0.96
CA TYR A 38 12.87 -39.09 0.97
C TYR A 38 12.75 -38.17 2.21
N TRP A 39 11.90 -37.14 2.13
CA TRP A 39 11.59 -36.29 3.28
C TRP A 39 10.39 -36.82 4.06
N ALA A 40 10.51 -36.88 5.39
CA ALA A 40 9.42 -37.20 6.31
C ALA A 40 9.67 -36.55 7.68
N ASN A 41 8.61 -36.02 8.31
CA ASN A 41 8.65 -35.47 9.67
C ASN A 41 9.76 -34.42 9.92
N GLY A 42 10.06 -33.57 8.93
CA GLY A 42 11.10 -32.53 9.03
C GLY A 42 12.54 -33.05 8.96
N GLN A 43 12.75 -34.29 8.51
CA GLN A 43 14.07 -34.90 8.34
C GLN A 43 14.18 -35.61 6.98
N PHE A 44 15.39 -35.61 6.40
CA PHE A 44 15.68 -36.41 5.22
C PHE A 44 16.04 -37.83 5.66
N ASN A 45 15.41 -38.82 5.07
CA ASN A 45 15.50 -40.23 5.44
C ASN A 45 16.12 -41.02 4.28
N VAL A 46 17.13 -41.83 4.54
CA VAL A 46 17.72 -42.74 3.54
C VAL A 46 17.42 -44.18 3.92
N SER A 47 16.77 -44.93 3.04
CA SER A 47 16.35 -46.31 3.29
C SER A 47 17.07 -47.33 2.41
N GLY A 48 17.12 -48.56 2.91
CA GLY A 48 17.77 -49.68 2.24
C GLY A 48 17.74 -50.94 3.10
N TRP A 49 18.60 -51.89 2.76
CA TRP A 49 18.91 -53.05 3.60
C TRP A 49 20.41 -53.31 3.64
N ALA A 50 20.89 -53.93 4.72
CA ALA A 50 22.28 -54.34 4.85
C ALA A 50 22.44 -55.54 5.79
N CYS A 51 23.45 -56.37 5.57
CA CYS A 51 23.72 -57.59 6.32
C CYS A 51 25.15 -58.10 6.13
N ASP A 52 25.65 -58.89 7.08
CA ASP A 52 26.76 -59.81 6.83
C ASP A 52 26.19 -61.11 6.20
N PRO A 53 26.70 -61.59 5.06
CA PRO A 53 26.18 -62.80 4.43
C PRO A 53 26.25 -64.04 5.33
N GLY A 54 25.11 -64.74 5.45
CA GLY A 54 24.94 -65.90 6.35
C GLY A 54 24.56 -65.55 7.79
N SER A 55 24.45 -64.27 8.14
CA SER A 55 24.14 -63.81 9.50
C SER A 55 22.71 -63.30 9.63
N THR A 56 22.06 -63.66 10.74
CA THR A 56 20.78 -63.06 11.18
C THR A 56 20.97 -61.80 12.04
N ARG A 57 22.22 -61.39 12.32
CA ARG A 57 22.54 -60.23 13.16
C ARG A 57 22.57 -58.95 12.33
N SER A 58 21.76 -57.96 12.71
CA SER A 58 21.71 -56.61 12.12
C SER A 58 23.06 -55.91 12.15
N VAL A 59 23.50 -55.35 11.03
CA VAL A 59 24.77 -54.59 10.90
C VAL A 59 24.56 -53.09 11.17
N TRP A 60 25.63 -52.38 11.52
CA TRP A 60 25.60 -50.91 11.56
C TRP A 60 25.69 -50.34 10.15
N VAL A 61 24.85 -49.36 9.85
CA VAL A 61 24.80 -48.67 8.56
C VAL A 61 24.94 -47.17 8.81
N SER A 62 25.85 -46.53 8.08
CA SER A 62 26.20 -45.12 8.27
C SER A 62 26.07 -44.34 6.96
N LEU A 63 25.37 -43.20 7.01
CA LEU A 63 25.52 -42.13 6.02
C LEU A 63 26.87 -41.46 6.24
N THR A 64 27.66 -41.30 5.18
CA THR A 64 28.96 -40.62 5.24
C THR A 64 28.97 -39.36 4.40
N ASP A 65 29.60 -38.29 4.89
CA ASP A 65 29.83 -37.08 4.09
C ASP A 65 30.73 -37.45 2.90
N PRO A 66 30.28 -37.22 1.65
CA PRO A 66 31.01 -37.66 0.46
C PRO A 66 32.34 -36.92 0.23
N ARG A 67 32.60 -35.82 0.94
CA ARG A 67 33.83 -35.01 0.85
C ARG A 67 34.88 -35.44 1.87
N THR A 68 34.45 -35.83 3.07
CA THR A 68 35.36 -36.16 4.20
C THR A 68 35.40 -37.64 4.55
N GLY A 69 34.42 -38.42 4.10
CA GLY A 69 34.23 -39.82 4.46
C GLY A 69 33.73 -40.07 5.89
N GLN A 70 33.51 -39.02 6.69
CA GLN A 70 33.07 -39.14 8.08
C GLN A 70 31.58 -39.50 8.18
N ALA A 71 31.21 -40.31 9.17
CA ALA A 71 29.82 -40.65 9.44
C ALA A 71 29.03 -39.40 9.92
N MET A 72 27.91 -39.12 9.26
CA MET A 72 26.99 -38.02 9.58
C MET A 72 25.84 -38.48 10.47
N ALA A 73 25.35 -39.70 10.22
CA ALA A 73 24.31 -40.38 10.97
C ALA A 73 24.46 -41.89 10.77
N SER A 74 24.15 -42.68 11.80
CA SER A 74 24.28 -44.14 11.77
C SER A 74 23.11 -44.79 12.50
N VAL A 75 22.63 -45.93 11.97
CA VAL A 75 21.59 -46.76 12.58
C VAL A 75 21.96 -48.24 12.48
N LEU A 76 21.31 -49.06 13.29
CA LEU A 76 21.36 -50.52 13.13
C LEU A 76 20.34 -50.94 12.06
N ALA A 77 20.70 -51.84 11.15
CA ALA A 77 19.79 -52.39 10.15
C ALA A 77 18.86 -53.43 10.78
N ASN A 78 17.89 -52.96 11.58
CA ASN A 78 16.98 -53.78 12.39
C ASN A 78 15.49 -53.53 12.11
N ALA A 79 15.15 -52.86 11.01
CA ALA A 79 13.76 -52.72 10.57
C ALA A 79 13.30 -53.98 9.81
N TRP A 80 11.99 -54.25 9.84
CA TRP A 80 11.41 -55.47 9.25
C TRP A 80 11.76 -55.59 7.76
N SER A 81 12.21 -56.77 7.34
CA SER A 81 12.67 -57.07 5.98
C SER A 81 11.94 -58.28 5.39
N GLU A 82 11.60 -58.16 4.11
CA GLU A 82 10.93 -59.20 3.35
C GLU A 82 11.85 -60.41 3.02
N PRO A 83 11.30 -61.60 2.71
CA PRO A 83 12.10 -62.81 2.46
C PRO A 83 13.14 -62.69 1.33
N ALA A 84 12.94 -61.80 0.36
CA ALA A 84 13.90 -61.56 -0.72
C ALA A 84 15.22 -60.97 -0.20
N VAL A 85 15.17 -60.08 0.80
CA VAL A 85 16.36 -59.52 1.46
C VAL A 85 17.09 -60.61 2.25
N ALA A 86 16.36 -61.43 3.00
CA ALA A 86 16.92 -62.57 3.74
C ALA A 86 17.63 -63.58 2.81
N ALA A 87 17.05 -63.84 1.63
CA ALA A 87 17.65 -64.68 0.60
C ALA A 87 18.91 -64.07 -0.02
N ALA A 88 18.91 -62.76 -0.34
CA ALA A 88 20.09 -62.04 -0.82
C ALA A 88 21.24 -62.08 0.20
N CYS A 89 20.90 -61.97 1.49
CA CYS A 89 21.81 -62.12 2.62
C CYS A 89 22.24 -63.56 2.93
N ARG A 90 21.74 -64.57 2.21
CA ARG A 90 21.96 -66.01 2.50
C ARG A 90 21.62 -66.39 3.96
N ALA A 91 20.68 -65.68 4.58
CA ALA A 91 20.30 -65.82 5.98
C ALA A 91 18.81 -66.21 6.07
N PRO A 92 18.41 -67.43 5.66
CA PRO A 92 17.02 -67.86 5.66
C PRO A 92 16.46 -67.80 7.09
N GLY A 93 15.37 -67.05 7.28
CA GLY A 93 14.76 -66.79 8.59
C GLY A 93 15.11 -65.43 9.22
N ALA A 94 16.02 -64.65 8.64
CA ALA A 94 16.22 -63.26 9.06
C ALA A 94 15.02 -62.38 8.67
N THR A 95 14.47 -61.62 9.61
CA THR A 95 13.29 -60.77 9.41
C THR A 95 13.52 -59.29 9.71
N TYR A 96 14.74 -58.89 10.11
CA TYR A 96 15.07 -57.53 10.52
C TYR A 96 16.41 -57.06 9.94
N LEU A 97 16.43 -56.80 8.63
CA LEU A 97 17.63 -56.40 7.86
C LEU A 97 17.47 -55.07 7.08
N ARG A 98 16.30 -54.43 7.15
CA ARG A 98 16.06 -53.11 6.55
C ARG A 98 16.63 -52.02 7.46
N PHE A 99 16.98 -50.86 6.90
CA PHE A 99 17.38 -49.67 7.64
C PHE A 99 16.64 -48.44 7.14
N ASN A 100 16.52 -47.44 8.01
CA ASN A 100 16.11 -46.09 7.67
C ASN A 100 16.95 -45.09 8.48
N ILE A 101 17.74 -44.25 7.81
CA ILE A 101 18.69 -43.34 8.45
C ILE A 101 18.12 -41.91 8.39
N PRO A 102 17.60 -41.37 9.51
CA PRO A 102 17.20 -39.97 9.57
C PRO A 102 18.43 -39.05 9.63
N LEU A 103 18.42 -38.01 8.80
CA LEU A 103 19.40 -36.94 8.77
C LEU A 103 18.71 -35.61 9.12
N ALA A 104 19.21 -34.94 10.16
CA ALA A 104 18.71 -33.64 10.57
C ALA A 104 18.94 -32.58 9.48
N ALA A 105 17.97 -31.69 9.25
CA ALA A 105 17.99 -30.71 8.16
C ALA A 105 19.29 -29.88 8.11
N ALA A 106 19.80 -29.40 9.24
CA ALA A 106 21.06 -28.63 9.28
C ALA A 106 22.32 -29.43 8.87
N ARG A 107 22.30 -30.78 8.95
CA ARG A 107 23.37 -31.63 8.41
C ARG A 107 23.14 -31.96 6.94
N GLU A 108 21.88 -32.14 6.53
CA GLU A 108 21.51 -32.32 5.12
C GLU A 108 21.89 -31.09 4.29
N GLU A 109 21.61 -29.88 4.77
CA GLU A 109 21.96 -28.60 4.14
C GLU A 109 23.46 -28.53 3.78
N SER A 110 24.32 -29.12 4.62
CA SER A 110 25.77 -29.15 4.36
C SER A 110 26.19 -30.05 3.20
N VAL A 111 25.38 -31.02 2.77
CA VAL A 111 25.65 -32.03 1.71
C VAL A 111 24.63 -31.99 0.56
N VAL A 112 23.75 -31.00 0.54
CA VAL A 112 22.84 -30.62 -0.56
C VAL A 112 23.48 -30.82 -1.95
N GLY A 113 22.77 -31.55 -2.83
CA GLY A 113 23.22 -31.89 -4.19
C GLY A 113 24.37 -32.91 -4.31
N GLN A 114 25.02 -33.30 -3.21
CA GLN A 114 26.11 -34.28 -3.20
C GLN A 114 25.59 -35.72 -3.32
N PRO A 115 26.41 -36.69 -3.77
CA PRO A 115 26.03 -38.09 -3.80
C PRO A 115 25.83 -38.67 -2.38
N ILE A 116 24.74 -39.41 -2.19
CA ILE A 116 24.42 -40.13 -0.95
C ILE A 116 25.38 -41.33 -0.84
N GLN A 117 26.34 -41.26 0.07
CA GLN A 117 27.23 -42.39 0.39
C GLN A 117 26.74 -43.11 1.64
N VAL A 118 26.56 -44.42 1.54
CA VAL A 118 26.16 -45.30 2.66
C VAL A 118 27.17 -46.44 2.77
N ARG A 119 27.63 -46.69 3.99
CA ARG A 119 28.54 -47.80 4.31
C ARG A 119 27.96 -48.69 5.39
N ALA A 120 28.19 -49.99 5.28
CA ALA A 120 27.87 -50.98 6.29
C ALA A 120 29.15 -51.47 7.00
N THR A 121 29.07 -51.68 8.31
CA THR A 121 30.15 -52.17 9.16
C THR A 121 29.85 -53.60 9.59
N SER A 122 30.79 -54.52 9.39
CA SER A 122 30.60 -55.93 9.73
C SER A 122 30.50 -56.17 11.24
N ASN A 123 29.60 -57.06 11.65
CA ASN A 123 29.51 -57.52 13.04
C ASN A 123 30.59 -58.54 13.41
N PHE A 124 31.19 -59.22 12.42
CA PHE A 124 32.27 -60.18 12.64
C PHE A 124 33.63 -59.49 12.72
N TYR A 125 33.83 -58.46 11.90
CA TYR A 125 35.05 -57.66 11.84
C TYR A 125 34.70 -56.17 11.84
N PRO A 126 34.61 -55.50 13.02
CA PRO A 126 34.19 -54.09 13.11
C PRO A 126 35.06 -53.10 12.34
N TRP A 127 36.27 -53.50 11.93
CA TRP A 127 37.18 -52.73 11.09
C TRP A 127 36.86 -52.82 9.58
N THR A 128 35.99 -53.75 9.17
CA THR A 128 35.54 -53.93 7.78
C THR A 128 34.31 -53.07 7.50
N ILE A 129 34.54 -51.92 6.87
CA ILE A 129 33.52 -50.94 6.51
C ILE A 129 33.45 -50.83 4.98
N MET A 130 32.35 -51.30 4.38
CA MET A 130 32.18 -51.35 2.92
C MET A 130 31.06 -50.42 2.45
N PRO A 131 31.20 -49.75 1.29
CA PRO A 131 30.05 -49.12 0.63
C PRO A 131 29.05 -50.19 0.19
N ILE A 132 27.75 -49.93 0.38
CA ILE A 132 26.68 -50.83 -0.07
C ILE A 132 26.25 -50.52 -1.51
N GLY A 133 25.46 -51.41 -2.13
CA GLY A 133 24.94 -51.22 -3.48
C GLY A 133 24.13 -49.93 -3.63
N ASN A 134 24.24 -49.28 -4.80
CA ASN A 134 23.76 -47.92 -5.08
C ASN A 134 24.37 -46.78 -4.23
N SER A 135 25.37 -47.04 -3.37
CA SER A 135 26.12 -45.97 -2.69
C SER A 135 26.82 -45.08 -3.71
N GLY A 136 26.52 -43.78 -3.65
CA GLY A 136 27.00 -42.77 -4.59
C GLY A 136 26.10 -42.56 -5.83
N THR A 137 25.07 -43.38 -6.03
CA THR A 137 24.17 -43.30 -7.20
C THR A 137 23.06 -42.25 -7.01
N PHE A 138 22.48 -42.18 -5.82
CA PHE A 138 21.49 -41.15 -5.47
C PHE A 138 22.17 -39.86 -5.01
N ARG A 139 21.47 -38.73 -5.05
CA ARG A 139 21.93 -37.42 -4.55
C ARG A 139 20.99 -36.88 -3.48
N TYR A 140 21.52 -36.10 -2.56
CA TYR A 140 20.69 -35.27 -1.68
C TYR A 140 19.93 -34.23 -2.54
N PRO A 141 18.68 -33.90 -2.20
CA PRO A 141 17.97 -32.77 -2.81
C PRO A 141 18.85 -31.51 -2.81
N ASP A 142 18.70 -30.65 -3.81
CA ASP A 142 19.39 -29.36 -3.78
C ASP A 142 18.63 -28.30 -2.97
N ASN A 143 17.37 -28.60 -2.61
CA ASN A 143 16.44 -27.82 -1.77
C ASN A 143 16.33 -26.33 -2.14
N THR A 144 16.87 -25.94 -3.29
CA THR A 144 16.95 -24.56 -3.69
C THR A 144 15.61 -24.18 -4.26
N VAL A 145 14.99 -23.15 -3.69
CA VAL A 145 13.80 -22.54 -4.26
C VAL A 145 14.13 -22.03 -5.66
N ARG A 146 13.40 -22.56 -6.65
CA ARG A 146 13.43 -22.19 -8.07
C ARG A 146 12.01 -21.85 -8.51
N GLY A 147 11.90 -20.97 -9.49
CA GLY A 147 10.60 -20.63 -10.06
C GLY A 147 10.65 -19.39 -10.95
N TYR A 148 9.55 -19.18 -11.65
CA TYR A 148 9.33 -18.03 -12.52
C TYR A 148 7.95 -17.45 -12.24
N VAL A 149 7.87 -16.12 -12.31
CA VAL A 149 6.59 -15.42 -12.55
C VAL A 149 6.41 -15.36 -14.07
N ASP A 150 5.33 -15.95 -14.57
CA ASP A 150 5.08 -16.04 -16.01
C ASP A 150 4.18 -14.91 -16.49
N ASN A 151 3.18 -14.52 -15.70
CA ASN A 151 2.31 -13.39 -16.00
C ASN A 151 1.63 -12.81 -14.75
N ALA A 152 1.22 -11.54 -14.84
CA ALA A 152 0.29 -10.88 -13.93
C ALA A 152 -0.84 -10.25 -14.77
N SER A 153 -2.06 -10.74 -14.63
CA SER A 153 -3.23 -10.26 -15.37
C SER A 153 -4.31 -9.70 -14.45
N TYR A 154 -5.06 -8.71 -14.91
CA TYR A 154 -6.18 -8.10 -14.21
C TYR A 154 -7.49 -8.45 -14.91
N ASP A 155 -8.50 -8.91 -14.17
CA ASP A 155 -9.81 -9.30 -14.72
C ASP A 155 -10.90 -8.24 -14.57
N GLY A 156 -10.59 -7.10 -13.94
CA GLY A 156 -11.56 -6.07 -13.57
C GLY A 156 -11.91 -6.03 -12.08
N SER A 157 -11.46 -7.02 -11.30
CA SER A 157 -11.71 -7.14 -9.85
C SER A 157 -10.54 -7.73 -9.06
N GLN A 158 -9.74 -8.58 -9.69
CA GLN A 158 -8.62 -9.30 -9.07
C GLN A 158 -7.39 -9.24 -9.97
N VAL A 159 -6.21 -9.22 -9.34
CA VAL A 159 -4.94 -9.49 -10.01
C VAL A 159 -4.63 -10.97 -9.85
N VAL A 160 -4.54 -11.69 -10.96
CA VAL A 160 -4.18 -13.10 -11.03
C VAL A 160 -2.72 -13.22 -11.43
N LEU A 161 -1.91 -13.75 -10.51
CA LEU A 161 -0.50 -14.04 -10.70
C LEU A 161 -0.31 -15.51 -11.04
N VAL A 162 0.31 -15.80 -12.19
CA VAL A 162 0.59 -17.17 -12.63
C VAL A 162 2.09 -17.40 -12.82
N GLY A 163 2.52 -18.61 -12.55
CA GLY A 163 3.92 -19.02 -12.64
C GLY A 163 4.13 -20.42 -12.10
N TRP A 164 5.36 -20.72 -11.70
CA TRP A 164 5.70 -21.96 -11.01
C TRP A 164 6.79 -21.74 -9.97
N ALA A 165 6.79 -22.58 -8.92
CA ALA A 165 7.83 -22.62 -7.91
C ALA A 165 7.98 -24.02 -7.30
N CYS A 166 9.20 -24.40 -6.95
CA CYS A 166 9.51 -25.66 -6.26
C CYS A 166 10.84 -25.57 -5.50
N ALA A 167 11.12 -26.56 -4.64
CA ALA A 167 12.44 -26.78 -4.06
C ALA A 167 13.11 -27.97 -4.77
N GLY A 168 14.35 -27.80 -5.23
CA GLY A 168 15.02 -28.81 -6.07
C GLY A 168 15.20 -30.16 -5.37
N GLY A 169 14.76 -31.24 -6.01
CA GLY A 169 14.76 -32.60 -5.49
C GLY A 169 13.65 -32.91 -4.47
N ILE A 170 12.71 -32.00 -4.23
CA ILE A 170 11.62 -32.15 -3.26
C ILE A 170 10.27 -32.16 -3.98
N ALA A 171 9.52 -33.26 -3.85
CA ALA A 171 8.22 -33.42 -4.53
C ALA A 171 7.05 -32.65 -3.88
N GLN A 172 7.28 -32.05 -2.71
CA GLN A 172 6.30 -31.25 -1.98
C GLN A 172 6.16 -29.86 -2.63
N SER A 173 4.93 -29.44 -2.88
CA SER A 173 4.57 -28.08 -3.29
C SER A 173 5.07 -27.02 -2.30
N VAL A 174 5.52 -25.88 -2.81
CA VAL A 174 6.03 -24.77 -2.00
C VAL A 174 5.01 -23.65 -1.84
N ASN A 175 5.06 -22.95 -0.71
CA ASN A 175 4.30 -21.70 -0.57
C ASN A 175 4.99 -20.56 -1.33
N VAL A 176 4.21 -19.55 -1.70
CA VAL A 176 4.62 -18.41 -2.50
C VAL A 176 4.08 -17.15 -1.85
N HIS A 177 4.95 -16.22 -1.50
CA HIS A 177 4.59 -14.92 -0.93
C HIS A 177 4.80 -13.82 -1.97
N VAL A 178 3.88 -12.87 -2.04
CA VAL A 178 3.90 -11.77 -3.00
C VAL A 178 4.02 -10.44 -2.25
N TYR A 179 4.95 -9.62 -2.72
CA TYR A 179 5.25 -8.27 -2.22
C TYR A 179 5.18 -7.27 -3.38
N VAL A 180 4.97 -5.99 -3.07
CA VAL A 180 4.88 -4.92 -4.06
C VAL A 180 5.71 -3.71 -3.66
N GLY A 181 6.25 -3.00 -4.66
CA GLY A 181 7.17 -1.87 -4.46
C GLY A 181 8.60 -2.27 -4.09
N GLY A 182 8.83 -3.52 -3.68
CA GLY A 182 10.12 -4.13 -3.41
C GLY A 182 10.00 -5.61 -3.02
N PRO A 183 11.11 -6.36 -2.95
CA PRO A 183 11.14 -7.70 -2.36
C PRO A 183 10.87 -7.67 -0.85
N ALA A 184 10.76 -8.86 -0.24
CA ALA A 184 10.59 -8.98 1.21
C ALA A 184 11.70 -8.22 1.97
N GLY A 185 11.30 -7.36 2.92
CA GLY A 185 12.19 -6.51 3.70
C GLY A 185 12.32 -5.06 3.20
N SER A 186 11.87 -4.75 1.97
CA SER A 186 11.79 -3.37 1.47
C SER A 186 10.46 -3.03 0.77
N GLY A 187 9.71 -4.01 0.29
CA GLY A 187 8.35 -3.83 -0.23
C GLY A 187 7.25 -4.20 0.77
N SER A 188 6.03 -3.80 0.44
CA SER A 188 4.82 -4.13 1.20
C SER A 188 4.34 -5.55 0.89
N TRP A 189 3.87 -6.29 1.90
CA TRP A 189 3.17 -7.56 1.67
C TRP A 189 1.86 -7.32 0.90
N PHE A 190 1.54 -8.19 -0.06
CA PHE A 190 0.36 -8.07 -0.91
C PHE A 190 -0.57 -9.28 -0.83
N THR A 191 -0.03 -10.49 -1.01
CA THR A 191 -0.81 -11.75 -0.90
C THR A 191 0.13 -12.96 -0.73
N ALA A 192 -0.45 -14.15 -0.56
CA ALA A 192 0.27 -15.42 -0.58
C ALA A 192 -0.60 -16.54 -1.20
N GLY A 193 0.06 -17.63 -1.61
CA GLY A 193 -0.59 -18.83 -2.13
C GLY A 193 0.36 -20.03 -2.13
N THR A 194 -0.02 -21.11 -2.80
CA THR A 194 0.77 -22.34 -2.90
C THR A 194 0.95 -22.76 -4.35
N ALA A 195 2.15 -23.20 -4.69
CA ALA A 195 2.50 -23.76 -6.00
C ALA A 195 2.09 -25.23 -6.07
N ASN A 196 0.77 -25.50 -6.15
CA ASN A 196 0.16 -26.83 -6.07
C ASN A 196 -0.68 -27.23 -7.30
N GLN A 197 -0.58 -26.49 -8.40
CA GLN A 197 -1.29 -26.81 -9.65
C GLN A 197 -0.48 -27.78 -10.53
N PRO A 198 -1.14 -28.65 -11.32
CA PRO A 198 -0.47 -29.62 -12.19
C PRO A 198 0.59 -28.97 -13.09
N SER A 199 1.72 -29.66 -13.29
CA SER A 199 2.87 -29.10 -13.99
C SER A 199 3.36 -29.99 -15.11
N GLU A 200 3.87 -29.37 -16.16
CA GLU A 200 4.45 -30.04 -17.32
C GLU A 200 5.82 -30.67 -17.00
N PRO A 201 6.28 -31.66 -17.79
CA PRO A 201 7.56 -32.35 -17.53
C PRO A 201 8.79 -31.44 -17.50
N ALA A 202 8.76 -30.28 -18.16
CA ALA A 202 9.84 -29.31 -18.13
C ALA A 202 10.04 -28.68 -16.74
N VAL A 203 8.94 -28.34 -16.05
CA VAL A 203 8.98 -27.84 -14.67
C VAL A 203 9.42 -28.93 -13.71
N ALA A 204 8.87 -30.14 -13.82
CA ALA A 204 9.31 -31.29 -13.02
C ALA A 204 10.81 -31.59 -13.20
N GLY A 205 11.32 -31.52 -14.44
CA GLY A 205 12.74 -31.63 -14.75
C GLY A 205 13.59 -30.50 -14.14
N ALA A 206 13.14 -29.25 -14.21
CA ALA A 206 13.81 -28.11 -13.56
C ALA A 206 13.84 -28.22 -12.02
N CYS A 207 12.83 -28.88 -11.45
CA CYS A 207 12.71 -29.23 -10.04
C CYS A 207 13.48 -30.52 -9.68
N GLY A 208 14.04 -31.26 -10.64
CA GLY A 208 14.79 -32.50 -10.37
C GLY A 208 13.93 -33.68 -9.88
N VAL A 209 12.65 -33.72 -10.24
CA VAL A 209 11.66 -34.70 -9.77
C VAL A 209 10.89 -35.33 -10.93
N GLY A 210 10.44 -36.58 -10.76
CA GLY A 210 9.76 -37.32 -11.84
C GLY A 210 8.31 -36.89 -12.11
N TYR A 211 7.65 -36.28 -11.13
CA TYR A 211 6.25 -35.83 -11.20
C TYR A 211 5.96 -34.81 -10.09
N GLY A 212 4.78 -34.18 -10.13
CA GLY A 212 4.24 -33.35 -9.05
C GLY A 212 3.50 -32.11 -9.55
N ALA A 213 3.21 -31.21 -8.63
CA ALA A 213 2.41 -30.01 -8.86
C ALA A 213 3.14 -28.81 -8.26
N TYR A 214 3.61 -27.91 -9.14
CA TYR A 214 4.52 -26.81 -8.88
C TYR A 214 4.08 -25.51 -9.57
N ARG A 215 2.96 -25.52 -10.31
CA ARG A 215 2.37 -24.33 -10.92
C ARG A 215 1.57 -23.56 -9.85
N PHE A 216 1.52 -22.24 -9.93
CA PHE A 216 0.64 -21.42 -9.09
C PHE A 216 -0.28 -20.55 -9.94
N SER A 217 -1.48 -20.29 -9.41
CA SER A 217 -2.39 -19.24 -9.84
C SER A 217 -2.93 -18.59 -8.57
N ILE A 218 -2.50 -17.36 -8.29
CA ILE A 218 -2.80 -16.64 -7.05
C ILE A 218 -3.63 -15.41 -7.43
N ALA A 219 -4.91 -15.45 -7.09
CA ALA A 219 -5.80 -14.32 -7.28
C ALA A 219 -5.85 -13.46 -6.00
N ALA A 220 -5.52 -12.18 -6.12
CA ALA A 220 -5.62 -11.20 -5.06
C ALA A 220 -6.75 -10.21 -5.38
N PRO A 221 -7.68 -9.93 -4.43
CA PRO A 221 -8.60 -8.81 -4.56
C PRO A 221 -7.84 -7.52 -4.88
N PHE A 222 -8.12 -6.94 -6.03
CA PHE A 222 -7.51 -5.70 -6.47
C PHE A 222 -8.62 -4.70 -6.81
N GLY A 223 -9.47 -4.48 -5.80
CA GLY A 223 -10.49 -3.46 -5.83
C GLY A 223 -9.87 -2.06 -5.92
N PRO A 224 -10.67 -1.06 -6.28
CA PRO A 224 -10.18 0.29 -6.53
C PRO A 224 -9.43 0.90 -5.33
N GLU A 225 -9.82 0.61 -4.10
CA GLU A 225 -9.16 1.08 -2.88
C GLU A 225 -7.70 0.60 -2.78
N VAL A 226 -7.44 -0.64 -3.21
CA VAL A 226 -6.09 -1.24 -3.27
C VAL A 226 -5.29 -0.62 -4.43
N MET A 227 -5.97 -0.25 -5.52
CA MET A 227 -5.35 0.46 -6.65
C MET A 227 -4.84 1.86 -6.27
N MET A 228 -5.51 2.61 -5.39
CA MET A 228 -4.96 3.89 -4.88
C MET A 228 -3.59 3.75 -4.25
N GLN A 229 -3.44 2.72 -3.44
CA GLN A 229 -2.29 2.55 -2.56
C GLN A 229 -1.13 1.88 -3.31
N LEU A 230 -1.46 0.87 -4.13
CA LEU A 230 -0.49 -0.06 -4.70
C LEU A 230 -0.44 -0.06 -6.24
N GLY A 231 -1.31 0.69 -6.92
CA GLY A 231 -1.37 0.76 -8.39
C GLY A 231 -0.01 1.14 -9.02
N GLY A 232 0.35 0.46 -10.11
CA GLY A 232 1.62 0.66 -10.80
C GLY A 232 2.88 0.16 -10.08
N LEU A 233 2.79 -0.28 -8.81
CA LEU A 233 3.94 -0.84 -8.10
C LEU A 233 4.40 -2.17 -8.71
N LYS A 234 5.72 -2.37 -8.79
CA LYS A 234 6.32 -3.62 -9.27
C LYS A 234 6.07 -4.78 -8.31
N ILE A 235 5.83 -5.97 -8.86
CA ILE A 235 5.46 -7.19 -8.14
C ILE A 235 6.70 -8.07 -7.93
N TYR A 236 6.95 -8.50 -6.70
CA TYR A 236 8.08 -9.33 -6.29
C TYR A 236 7.57 -10.60 -5.61
N VAL A 237 8.03 -11.76 -6.05
CA VAL A 237 7.48 -13.05 -5.61
C VAL A 237 8.58 -13.90 -4.99
N HIS A 238 8.39 -14.33 -3.74
CA HIS A 238 9.30 -15.26 -3.06
C HIS A 238 8.69 -16.65 -2.98
N GLY A 239 9.43 -17.68 -3.40
CA GLY A 239 9.12 -19.05 -3.03
C GLY A 239 9.64 -19.36 -1.62
N ILE A 240 8.86 -20.10 -0.84
CA ILE A 240 9.15 -20.42 0.56
C ILE A 240 9.67 -21.85 0.65
N SER A 241 10.84 -22.05 1.28
CA SER A 241 11.40 -23.40 1.40
C SER A 241 10.50 -24.29 2.28
N PRO A 242 10.12 -25.50 1.82
CA PRO A 242 9.20 -26.37 2.55
C PRO A 242 9.85 -27.03 3.78
N VAL A 243 11.18 -26.96 3.90
CA VAL A 243 11.98 -27.59 4.97
C VAL A 243 12.91 -26.59 5.68
N GLY A 244 12.66 -25.28 5.55
CA GLY A 244 13.34 -24.24 6.33
C GLY A 244 14.62 -23.63 5.75
N GLY A 245 14.94 -23.88 4.47
CA GLY A 245 16.05 -23.22 3.75
C GLY A 245 15.71 -21.79 3.29
N SER A 246 16.59 -21.16 2.49
CA SER A 246 16.38 -19.78 2.03
C SER A 246 15.11 -19.57 1.18
N ASN A 247 14.30 -18.58 1.56
CA ASN A 247 13.13 -18.12 0.80
C ASN A 247 13.55 -17.20 -0.37
N ARG A 248 13.75 -17.76 -1.57
CA ARG A 248 14.32 -17.02 -2.71
C ARG A 248 13.29 -16.27 -3.53
N LEU A 249 13.71 -15.11 -4.02
CA LEU A 249 13.02 -14.34 -5.04
C LEU A 249 12.96 -15.16 -6.35
N LEU A 250 11.77 -15.30 -6.93
CA LEU A 250 11.56 -16.02 -8.18
C LEU A 250 12.00 -15.16 -9.38
N THR A 251 12.39 -15.81 -10.47
CA THR A 251 12.76 -15.13 -11.72
C THR A 251 11.56 -14.33 -12.26
N ASN A 252 11.84 -13.22 -12.96
CA ASN A 252 10.87 -12.20 -13.40
C ASN A 252 10.18 -11.39 -12.27
N SER A 253 10.56 -11.56 -11.01
CA SER A 253 10.21 -10.59 -9.96
C SER A 253 10.74 -9.19 -10.32
N GLY A 254 9.92 -8.16 -10.14
CA GLY A 254 10.19 -6.78 -10.55
C GLY A 254 9.85 -6.47 -12.03
N LEU A 255 9.56 -7.47 -12.86
CA LEU A 255 9.19 -7.27 -14.27
C LEU A 255 7.76 -6.73 -14.38
N PHE A 256 6.81 -7.46 -13.79
CA PHE A 256 5.38 -7.13 -13.79
C PHE A 256 5.04 -6.02 -12.79
N ALA A 257 3.96 -5.28 -13.06
CA ALA A 257 3.41 -4.25 -12.18
C ALA A 257 1.94 -4.57 -11.87
N LEU A 258 1.45 -4.07 -10.75
CA LEU A 258 0.01 -3.97 -10.52
C LEU A 258 -0.61 -3.02 -11.56
N PRO A 259 -1.85 -3.29 -12.02
CA PRO A 259 -2.52 -2.48 -13.02
C PRO A 259 -2.83 -1.08 -12.47
N GLY A 260 -3.07 -0.13 -13.39
CA GLY A 260 -3.33 1.26 -13.05
C GLY A 260 -2.07 2.02 -12.60
N GLN A 261 -2.31 3.10 -11.87
CA GLN A 261 -1.31 3.96 -11.23
C GLN A 261 -1.84 4.25 -9.83
N ARG A 262 -0.96 4.37 -8.82
CA ARG A 262 -1.37 4.85 -7.49
C ARG A 262 -1.77 6.33 -7.54
N ALA A 263 -2.52 6.79 -6.55
CA ALA A 263 -2.79 8.21 -6.39
C ALA A 263 -1.49 8.97 -6.04
N THR A 264 -1.34 10.20 -6.54
CA THR A 264 -0.15 11.04 -6.31
C THR A 264 -0.52 12.51 -6.17
N VAL A 265 0.34 13.26 -5.46
CA VAL A 265 0.26 14.72 -5.32
C VAL A 265 1.65 15.30 -5.64
N SER A 266 1.67 16.44 -6.32
CA SER A 266 2.87 17.20 -6.68
C SER A 266 2.57 18.69 -6.55
N GLY A 267 2.92 19.28 -5.40
CA GLY A 267 2.47 20.63 -5.06
C GLY A 267 0.95 20.66 -4.90
N THR A 268 0.29 21.49 -5.70
CA THR A 268 -1.18 21.68 -5.67
C THR A 268 -1.87 20.91 -6.80
N CYS A 269 -1.12 20.06 -7.49
CA CYS A 269 -1.56 19.16 -8.54
C CYS A 269 -1.69 17.73 -8.01
N GLY A 270 -2.73 17.02 -8.41
CA GLY A 270 -2.99 15.66 -7.97
C GLY A 270 -3.53 14.77 -9.07
N TYR A 271 -3.29 13.48 -8.89
CA TYR A 271 -3.78 12.40 -9.74
C TYR A 271 -4.48 11.37 -8.87
N VAL A 272 -5.72 11.01 -9.23
CA VAL A 272 -6.45 9.88 -8.63
C VAL A 272 -6.81 8.84 -9.70
N PRO A 273 -6.49 7.56 -9.48
CA PRO A 273 -6.93 6.50 -10.37
C PRO A 273 -8.40 6.21 -10.09
N ALA A 274 -9.35 6.59 -10.95
CA ALA A 274 -10.73 6.08 -10.93
C ALA A 274 -11.51 6.22 -9.61
N LEU A 275 -11.31 7.31 -8.85
CA LEU A 275 -11.79 7.38 -7.46
C LEU A 275 -12.29 8.80 -6.95
N TRP A 276 -13.59 8.94 -6.53
CA TRP A 276 -14.32 9.88 -5.59
C TRP A 276 -15.73 9.37 -5.09
N ASN A 277 -16.05 9.20 -3.79
CA ASN A 277 -17.33 8.62 -3.29
C ASN A 277 -18.46 9.59 -2.86
N ALA A 278 -18.20 10.90 -2.72
CA ALA A 278 -19.21 11.81 -2.18
C ALA A 278 -20.33 12.04 -3.22
N PRO A 279 -21.63 11.89 -2.86
CA PRO A 279 -22.74 12.03 -3.81
C PRO A 279 -22.82 13.40 -4.47
N TYR A 280 -23.37 13.47 -5.68
CA TYR A 280 -23.65 14.74 -6.37
C TYR A 280 -24.55 15.64 -5.52
N GLY A 281 -24.07 16.83 -5.16
CA GLY A 281 -24.76 17.76 -4.26
C GLY A 281 -24.42 17.63 -2.78
N SER A 282 -23.65 16.61 -2.35
CA SER A 282 -23.15 16.54 -0.97
C SER A 282 -22.20 17.70 -0.66
N VAL A 283 -22.10 18.08 0.62
CA VAL A 283 -21.02 18.95 1.10
C VAL A 283 -19.88 18.07 1.59
N VAL A 284 -18.66 18.39 1.18
CA VAL A 284 -17.42 17.82 1.72
C VAL A 284 -16.96 18.76 2.83
N LEU A 285 -16.58 18.21 3.97
CA LEU A 285 -16.13 18.94 5.15
C LEU A 285 -14.79 18.40 5.60
N SER A 286 -13.87 19.30 5.92
CA SER A 286 -12.51 18.93 6.28
C SER A 286 -11.88 19.92 7.24
N ARG A 287 -10.74 19.51 7.81
CA ARG A 287 -10.07 20.22 8.89
C ARG A 287 -8.58 20.30 8.63
N SER A 288 -8.13 21.49 8.31
CA SER A 288 -6.73 21.79 8.00
C SER A 288 -5.81 21.35 9.13
N ASN A 289 -4.62 20.87 8.74
CA ASN A 289 -3.60 20.52 9.72
C ASN A 289 -2.64 21.67 10.10
N GLY A 290 -2.79 22.83 9.47
CA GLY A 290 -1.89 23.94 9.73
C GLY A 290 -2.47 25.28 9.28
N GLY A 291 -1.57 26.19 8.93
CA GLY A 291 -1.93 27.54 8.52
C GLY A 291 -2.57 28.38 9.65
N PRO A 292 -2.92 29.64 9.35
CA PRO A 292 -3.49 30.57 10.32
C PRO A 292 -4.94 30.26 10.70
N ILE A 293 -5.65 29.43 9.92
CA ILE A 293 -7.11 29.30 10.03
C ILE A 293 -7.58 28.31 11.10
N ARG A 294 -6.82 27.23 11.36
CA ARG A 294 -7.17 26.24 12.40
C ARG A 294 -7.21 26.85 13.82
N PRO A 295 -6.21 27.64 14.27
CA PRO A 295 -6.27 28.27 15.59
C PRO A 295 -7.44 29.25 15.75
N VAL A 296 -7.79 29.95 14.66
CA VAL A 296 -8.95 30.86 14.59
C VAL A 296 -10.27 30.10 14.76
N ILE A 297 -10.49 29.04 13.97
CA ILE A 297 -11.68 28.19 14.02
C ILE A 297 -11.85 27.58 15.42
N VAL A 298 -10.76 27.10 16.03
CA VAL A 298 -10.77 26.61 17.43
C VAL A 298 -11.10 27.72 18.44
N ALA A 299 -10.61 28.95 18.23
CA ALA A 299 -10.86 30.08 19.14
C ALA A 299 -12.31 30.58 19.16
N ILE A 300 -13.07 30.37 18.06
CA ILE A 300 -14.52 30.62 18.00
C ILE A 300 -15.37 29.40 18.39
N GLY A 301 -14.75 28.27 18.75
CA GLY A 301 -15.45 27.06 19.21
C GLY A 301 -15.84 26.06 18.12
N GLU A 302 -15.35 26.23 16.89
CA GLU A 302 -15.74 25.46 15.71
C GLU A 302 -14.72 24.35 15.38
N TYR A 303 -15.14 23.35 14.59
CA TYR A 303 -14.32 22.18 14.24
C TYR A 303 -13.73 22.24 12.82
N TYR A 304 -14.56 22.26 11.78
CA TYR A 304 -14.16 22.20 10.38
C TYR A 304 -13.65 23.55 9.87
N THR A 305 -12.61 23.54 9.04
CA THR A 305 -11.99 24.76 8.49
C THR A 305 -12.43 25.04 7.06
N HIS A 306 -12.75 23.99 6.30
CA HIS A 306 -13.08 24.06 4.88
C HIS A 306 -14.37 23.30 4.56
N SER A 307 -15.03 23.73 3.49
CA SER A 307 -16.22 23.10 2.96
C SER A 307 -16.30 23.22 1.44
N MET A 308 -16.73 22.17 0.75
CA MET A 308 -16.75 22.10 -0.71
C MET A 308 -18.08 21.51 -1.19
N LEU A 309 -18.58 21.96 -2.33
CA LEU A 309 -19.76 21.35 -2.96
C LEU A 309 -19.31 20.20 -3.86
N SER A 310 -19.76 18.97 -3.60
CA SER A 310 -19.46 17.86 -4.51
C SER A 310 -20.30 17.95 -5.77
N LEU A 311 -19.64 17.84 -6.93
CA LEU A 311 -20.26 17.55 -8.22
C LEU A 311 -20.16 16.05 -8.54
N GLY A 312 -20.13 15.21 -7.50
CA GLY A 312 -19.93 13.77 -7.59
C GLY A 312 -18.65 13.44 -8.37
N THR A 313 -18.79 12.54 -9.33
CA THR A 313 -17.71 12.08 -10.18
C THR A 313 -17.08 13.14 -11.09
N SER A 314 -17.71 14.31 -11.24
CA SER A 314 -17.21 15.42 -12.06
C SER A 314 -16.25 16.36 -11.31
N GLY A 315 -16.08 16.20 -9.99
CA GLY A 315 -15.24 17.08 -9.20
C GLY A 315 -15.92 17.69 -7.98
N ILE A 316 -15.39 18.82 -7.53
CA ILE A 316 -15.94 19.67 -6.47
C ILE A 316 -16.03 21.12 -6.95
N VAL A 317 -16.76 21.95 -6.22
CA VAL A 317 -16.65 23.42 -6.27
C VAL A 317 -16.19 23.89 -4.90
N HIS A 318 -15.04 24.56 -4.87
CA HIS A 318 -14.42 25.06 -3.63
C HIS A 318 -14.11 26.55 -3.76
N ALA A 319 -13.92 27.21 -2.62
CA ALA A 319 -13.57 28.62 -2.54
C ALA A 319 -12.40 28.79 -1.57
N GLU A 320 -11.19 28.98 -2.10
CA GLU A 320 -9.99 29.28 -1.33
C GLU A 320 -9.04 30.18 -2.18
N MET A 321 -8.00 30.72 -1.55
CA MET A 321 -6.95 31.50 -2.18
C MET A 321 -5.57 30.84 -2.10
N GLN A 322 -4.71 31.11 -3.09
CA GLN A 322 -3.28 30.89 -2.96
C GLN A 322 -2.73 31.76 -1.81
N THR A 323 -1.68 31.29 -1.12
CA THR A 323 -0.87 32.12 -0.23
C THR A 323 -0.51 33.47 -0.90
N PRO A 324 -0.89 34.62 -0.31
CA PRO A 324 -0.62 35.94 -0.90
C PRO A 324 0.87 36.20 -1.13
N ALA A 325 1.19 36.94 -2.19
CA ALA A 325 2.56 37.38 -2.44
C ALA A 325 3.07 38.33 -1.34
N GLN A 326 4.40 38.39 -1.21
CA GLN A 326 5.04 39.43 -0.41
C GLN A 326 4.96 40.78 -1.15
N SER A 327 4.79 41.87 -0.40
CA SER A 327 4.89 43.23 -0.93
C SER A 327 6.31 43.50 -1.48
N GLY A 328 6.41 44.46 -2.41
CA GLY A 328 7.70 44.98 -2.86
C GLY A 328 8.39 45.84 -1.77
N TRP A 329 9.70 46.07 -1.93
CA TRP A 329 10.45 47.02 -1.10
C TRP A 329 10.08 48.48 -1.47
N PRO A 330 9.96 49.42 -0.51
CA PRO A 330 10.14 49.27 0.94
C PRO A 330 8.88 48.79 1.68
N THR A 331 7.72 48.75 1.01
CA THR A 331 6.40 48.44 1.58
C THR A 331 6.40 47.15 2.42
N VAL A 332 7.15 46.13 2.02
CA VAL A 332 7.31 44.86 2.77
C VAL A 332 7.70 45.02 4.24
N CYS A 333 8.37 46.12 4.63
CA CYS A 333 8.77 46.33 6.01
C CYS A 333 7.62 46.75 6.94
N THR A 334 6.59 47.43 6.40
CA THR A 334 5.41 47.89 7.16
C THR A 334 4.16 47.10 6.81
N ARG A 335 4.03 46.63 5.57
CA ARG A 335 2.89 45.86 5.06
C ARG A 335 3.44 44.65 4.30
N PRO A 336 3.82 43.56 5.00
CA PRO A 336 4.62 42.47 4.44
C PRO A 336 3.95 41.69 3.31
N LEU A 337 2.63 41.66 3.29
CA LEU A 337 1.82 40.94 2.30
C LEU A 337 1.15 41.90 1.32
N ASP A 338 0.91 41.44 0.10
CA ASP A 338 0.07 42.12 -0.86
C ASP A 338 -1.38 42.19 -0.33
N GLY A 339 -1.83 43.41 -0.02
CA GLY A 339 -3.15 43.66 0.56
C GLY A 339 -4.31 43.40 -0.41
N ASP A 340 -4.10 43.54 -1.72
CA ASP A 340 -5.15 43.27 -2.71
C ASP A 340 -5.33 41.75 -2.85
N GLN A 341 -4.24 40.98 -2.75
CA GLN A 341 -4.28 39.51 -2.73
C GLN A 341 -4.83 38.95 -1.42
N LEU A 342 -4.65 39.66 -0.29
CA LEU A 342 -5.30 39.34 0.99
C LEU A 342 -6.82 39.61 0.97
N GLN A 343 -7.24 40.72 0.33
CA GLN A 343 -8.63 41.15 0.30
C GLN A 343 -9.46 40.40 -0.77
N TYR A 344 -8.87 40.16 -1.93
CA TYR A 344 -9.48 39.55 -3.11
C TYR A 344 -8.71 38.29 -3.51
N GLY A 345 -8.66 37.33 -2.60
CA GLY A 345 -7.95 36.08 -2.75
C GLY A 345 -8.31 35.36 -4.06
N TYR A 346 -7.28 34.93 -4.79
CA TYR A 346 -7.42 34.23 -6.06
C TYR A 346 -6.95 32.77 -5.90
N PRO A 347 -7.52 31.81 -6.64
CA PRO A 347 -8.55 31.98 -7.66
C PRO A 347 -9.97 32.13 -7.10
N GLY A 348 -10.20 31.99 -5.80
CA GLY A 348 -11.56 32.14 -5.28
C GLY A 348 -12.42 30.93 -5.57
N VAL A 349 -13.66 31.13 -6.05
CA VAL A 349 -14.56 30.01 -6.34
C VAL A 349 -14.22 29.37 -7.68
N GLU A 350 -13.78 28.12 -7.67
CA GLU A 350 -13.59 27.33 -8.90
C GLU A 350 -14.26 25.96 -8.82
N GLN A 351 -14.53 25.40 -9.99
CA GLN A 351 -14.89 24.01 -10.15
C GLN A 351 -13.63 23.19 -10.49
N ILE A 352 -13.25 22.30 -9.58
CA ILE A 352 -12.01 21.52 -9.62
C ILE A 352 -12.35 20.07 -9.94
N ASN A 353 -11.58 19.40 -10.78
CA ASN A 353 -11.73 17.95 -10.95
C ASN A 353 -11.15 17.18 -9.74
N LEU A 354 -11.35 15.87 -9.74
CA LEU A 354 -11.00 15.00 -8.60
C LEU A 354 -9.49 14.87 -8.35
N GLY A 355 -8.65 15.13 -9.35
CA GLY A 355 -7.20 15.18 -9.16
C GLY A 355 -6.78 16.40 -8.33
N GLY A 356 -7.33 17.57 -8.64
CA GLY A 356 -7.10 18.79 -7.84
C GLY A 356 -7.73 18.69 -6.45
N ALA A 357 -8.96 18.16 -6.36
CA ALA A 357 -9.62 17.88 -5.07
C ALA A 357 -8.79 16.94 -4.17
N TYR A 358 -8.07 15.97 -4.76
CA TYR A 358 -7.18 15.08 -4.02
C TYR A 358 -5.91 15.78 -3.53
N ALA A 359 -5.29 16.63 -4.36
CA ALA A 359 -4.14 17.41 -3.94
C ALA A 359 -4.45 18.29 -2.72
N ASP A 360 -5.63 18.91 -2.74
CA ASP A 360 -6.15 19.76 -1.68
C ASP A 360 -6.45 18.95 -0.40
N LEU A 361 -7.36 17.97 -0.50
CA LEU A 361 -7.81 17.16 0.63
C LEU A 361 -6.74 16.22 1.24
N GLN A 362 -5.65 15.91 0.53
CA GLN A 362 -4.51 15.18 1.11
C GLN A 362 -3.54 16.08 1.89
N GLY A 363 -3.63 17.41 1.74
CA GLY A 363 -2.90 18.35 2.59
C GLY A 363 -3.44 18.41 4.03
N GLU A 364 -4.58 17.77 4.28
CA GLU A 364 -5.31 17.81 5.54
C GLU A 364 -5.19 16.48 6.29
N GLU A 365 -4.43 16.46 7.39
CA GLU A 365 -4.10 15.27 8.21
C GLU A 365 -5.32 14.61 8.90
N ILE A 366 -6.51 15.19 8.78
CA ILE A 366 -7.76 14.66 9.34
C ILE A 366 -8.64 14.21 8.19
N THR A 367 -9.01 12.92 8.19
CA THR A 367 -9.86 12.29 7.16
C THR A 367 -11.07 13.17 6.83
N PRO A 368 -11.15 13.73 5.62
CA PRO A 368 -12.29 14.53 5.22
C PRO A 368 -13.54 13.67 5.12
N VAL A 369 -14.69 14.27 5.37
CA VAL A 369 -16.00 13.61 5.34
C VAL A 369 -16.89 14.27 4.30
N TYR A 370 -17.98 13.62 3.93
CA TYR A 370 -19.11 14.30 3.34
C TYR A 370 -20.35 14.24 4.24
N GLN A 371 -21.26 15.17 4.00
CA GLN A 371 -22.64 15.10 4.46
C GLN A 371 -23.56 15.34 3.27
N TRP A 372 -24.73 14.72 3.30
CA TRP A 372 -25.75 14.81 2.27
C TRP A 372 -27.12 15.02 2.91
N GLY A 373 -28.09 15.42 2.08
CA GLY A 373 -29.45 15.70 2.49
C GLY A 373 -30.45 15.00 1.58
N ASP A 374 -31.63 15.58 1.43
CA ASP A 374 -32.59 15.15 0.41
C ASP A 374 -31.92 15.15 -0.99
N PRO A 375 -31.84 14.00 -1.69
CA PRO A 375 -31.07 13.90 -2.94
C PRO A 375 -31.58 14.81 -4.06
N GLY A 376 -32.89 15.09 -4.10
CA GLY A 376 -33.47 16.02 -5.06
C GLY A 376 -33.00 17.45 -4.81
N THR A 377 -33.05 17.88 -3.57
CA THR A 377 -32.66 19.22 -3.13
C THR A 377 -31.15 19.44 -3.25
N THR A 378 -30.32 18.49 -2.80
CA THR A 378 -28.85 18.61 -2.93
C THR A 378 -28.41 18.59 -4.39
N SER A 379 -28.99 17.73 -5.23
CA SER A 379 -28.67 17.70 -6.66
C SER A 379 -29.15 18.94 -7.40
N ALA A 380 -30.25 19.59 -6.99
CA ALA A 380 -30.66 20.89 -7.51
C ALA A 380 -29.64 21.99 -7.19
N VAL A 381 -29.11 22.04 -5.96
CA VAL A 381 -28.04 22.97 -5.55
C VAL A 381 -26.77 22.77 -6.40
N ALA A 382 -26.27 21.53 -6.53
CA ALA A 382 -25.11 21.27 -7.37
C ALA A 382 -25.37 21.52 -8.87
N SER A 383 -26.57 21.24 -9.39
CA SER A 383 -26.92 21.52 -10.79
C SER A 383 -26.92 23.03 -11.08
N SER A 384 -27.45 23.83 -10.16
CA SER A 384 -27.46 25.30 -10.25
C SER A 384 -26.04 25.87 -10.33
N ILE A 385 -25.13 25.39 -9.47
CA ILE A 385 -23.72 25.81 -9.47
C ILE A 385 -22.93 25.25 -10.65
N ALA A 386 -23.16 23.99 -11.05
CA ALA A 386 -22.48 23.40 -12.20
C ALA A 386 -22.79 24.18 -13.49
N GLY A 387 -24.06 24.57 -13.68
CA GLY A 387 -24.52 25.40 -14.80
C GLY A 387 -24.27 26.91 -14.65
N ALA A 388 -23.79 27.39 -13.49
CA ALA A 388 -23.58 28.80 -13.26
C ALA A 388 -22.49 29.40 -14.20
N PRO A 389 -22.62 30.67 -14.63
CA PRO A 389 -21.65 31.32 -15.49
C PRO A 389 -20.23 31.25 -14.92
N GLN A 390 -19.25 31.01 -15.79
CA GLN A 390 -17.85 30.84 -15.41
C GLN A 390 -16.92 31.46 -16.45
N ILE A 391 -15.71 31.82 -16.02
CA ILE A 391 -14.59 32.19 -16.88
C ILE A 391 -13.47 31.16 -16.70
N THR A 392 -12.74 30.85 -17.77
CA THR A 392 -11.59 29.95 -17.69
C THR A 392 -10.31 30.77 -17.50
N VAL A 393 -9.50 30.43 -16.50
CA VAL A 393 -8.16 31.01 -16.27
C VAL A 393 -7.09 29.93 -16.37
N GLN A 394 -5.83 30.30 -16.54
CA GLN A 394 -4.72 29.36 -16.38
C GLN A 394 -4.43 29.14 -14.89
N SER A 395 -4.13 27.89 -14.54
CA SER A 395 -3.56 27.54 -13.24
C SER A 395 -2.21 28.24 -13.02
N LYS A 396 -2.03 28.79 -11.84
CA LYS A 396 -0.75 29.35 -11.36
C LYS A 396 0.24 28.27 -10.92
N SER A 397 -0.24 27.08 -10.57
CA SER A 397 0.62 25.92 -10.33
C SER A 397 1.15 25.29 -11.62
N ASP A 398 0.30 25.16 -12.64
CA ASP A 398 0.66 24.57 -13.94
C ASP A 398 -0.01 25.34 -15.09
N GLY A 399 0.74 26.20 -15.78
CA GLY A 399 0.22 27.02 -16.88
C GLY A 399 -0.30 26.25 -18.09
N ALA A 400 -0.12 24.92 -18.17
CA ALA A 400 -0.78 24.08 -19.17
C ALA A 400 -2.25 23.79 -18.85
N ILE A 401 -2.68 24.00 -17.59
CA ILE A 401 -4.01 23.66 -17.08
C ILE A 401 -4.90 24.90 -17.03
N TRP A 402 -6.18 24.68 -17.31
CA TRP A 402 -7.20 25.71 -17.39
C TRP A 402 -8.32 25.41 -16.41
N LEU A 403 -8.56 26.34 -15.48
CA LEU A 403 -9.46 26.20 -14.34
C LEU A 403 -10.73 27.05 -14.55
N PRO A 404 -11.94 26.49 -14.36
CA PRO A 404 -13.20 27.23 -14.48
C PRO A 404 -13.58 27.95 -13.17
N ARG A 405 -13.42 29.28 -13.16
CA ARG A 405 -13.81 30.18 -12.06
C ARG A 405 -15.26 30.60 -12.17
N LYS A 406 -16.05 30.42 -11.10
CA LYS A 406 -17.46 30.82 -11.08
C LYS A 406 -17.61 32.34 -11.01
N LEU A 407 -18.60 32.86 -11.71
CA LEU A 407 -18.94 34.28 -11.77
C LEU A 407 -20.18 34.59 -10.92
N ARG A 408 -20.22 35.81 -10.37
CA ARG A 408 -21.41 36.43 -9.78
C ARG A 408 -21.52 37.85 -10.30
N ASN A 409 -22.71 38.24 -10.77
CA ASN A 409 -22.97 39.53 -11.41
C ASN A 409 -21.94 39.91 -12.51
N GLY A 410 -21.44 38.90 -13.24
CA GLY A 410 -20.45 39.07 -14.32
C GLY A 410 -18.99 39.16 -13.87
N ALA A 411 -18.69 39.21 -12.57
CA ALA A 411 -17.33 39.23 -12.03
C ALA A 411 -16.92 37.87 -11.43
N PRO A 412 -15.63 37.48 -11.49
CA PRO A 412 -15.14 36.29 -10.78
C PRO A 412 -15.34 36.41 -9.28
N ILE A 413 -15.85 35.35 -8.65
CA ILE A 413 -16.00 35.33 -7.20
C ILE A 413 -14.62 35.13 -6.57
N SER A 414 -14.10 36.19 -5.93
CA SER A 414 -12.87 36.11 -5.14
C SER A 414 -13.10 35.37 -3.82
N TYR A 415 -12.07 34.70 -3.31
CA TYR A 415 -12.05 34.29 -1.91
C TYR A 415 -11.84 35.52 -1.03
N SER A 416 -12.30 35.43 0.22
CA SER A 416 -11.88 36.34 1.26
C SER A 416 -11.53 35.55 2.52
N LEU A 417 -10.62 36.09 3.32
CA LEU A 417 -10.29 35.59 4.66
C LEU A 417 -11.45 35.71 5.68
N TYR A 418 -12.60 36.32 5.36
CA TYR A 418 -13.68 36.60 6.32
C TYR A 418 -14.48 35.37 6.79
N GLN A 419 -13.88 34.51 7.62
CA GLN A 419 -14.62 33.41 8.27
C GLN A 419 -15.45 33.85 9.50
N TYR A 420 -15.05 34.89 10.24
CA TYR A 420 -15.77 35.36 11.45
C TYR A 420 -15.99 36.89 11.50
N ARG A 421 -16.16 37.55 10.35
CA ARG A 421 -16.65 38.95 10.28
C ARG A 421 -18.15 38.94 9.92
N ASN A 422 -18.86 40.06 10.12
CA ASN A 422 -20.18 40.23 9.49
C ASN A 422 -20.03 40.01 7.97
N ILE A 423 -20.75 39.02 7.44
CA ILE A 423 -20.69 38.62 6.03
C ILE A 423 -21.34 39.61 5.06
N GLU A 424 -21.87 40.75 5.53
CA GLU A 424 -22.41 41.84 4.71
C GLU A 424 -23.44 41.37 3.65
N GLN A 425 -24.31 40.42 4.01
CA GLN A 425 -25.30 39.86 3.09
C GLN A 425 -24.70 39.16 1.84
N THR A 426 -23.42 38.80 1.85
CA THR A 426 -22.77 38.08 0.72
C THR A 426 -23.43 36.72 0.42
N ASN A 427 -24.21 36.15 1.34
CA ASN A 427 -25.00 34.94 1.11
C ASN A 427 -26.36 35.18 0.40
N GLU A 428 -26.80 36.43 0.21
CA GLU A 428 -28.10 36.76 -0.40
C GLU A 428 -28.05 36.87 -1.94
N LEU A 429 -29.19 36.66 -2.62
CA LEU A 429 -29.25 36.77 -4.09
C LEU A 429 -29.02 38.20 -4.58
N ALA A 430 -29.66 39.17 -3.93
CA ALA A 430 -29.65 40.59 -4.29
C ALA A 430 -28.95 41.41 -3.20
N SER A 431 -27.62 41.32 -3.14
CA SER A 431 -26.78 42.09 -2.23
C SER A 431 -25.94 43.14 -2.98
N ASN A 432 -25.58 44.23 -2.30
CA ASN A 432 -24.63 45.22 -2.82
C ASN A 432 -23.16 44.81 -2.54
N SER A 433 -22.93 43.89 -1.60
CA SER A 433 -21.60 43.38 -1.22
C SER A 433 -21.21 42.10 -1.95
N VAL A 434 -21.92 41.74 -3.03
CA VAL A 434 -21.73 40.50 -3.83
C VAL A 434 -20.28 40.18 -4.24
N ASN A 435 -19.41 41.19 -4.28
CA ASN A 435 -18.02 41.11 -4.71
C ASN A 435 -16.99 41.30 -3.58
N ASN A 436 -17.42 41.40 -2.31
CA ASN A 436 -16.53 41.58 -1.15
C ASN A 436 -15.80 40.27 -0.72
N GLY A 437 -15.72 39.32 -1.65
CA GLY A 437 -15.23 37.96 -1.48
C GLY A 437 -16.19 37.04 -0.72
N MET A 438 -15.98 35.73 -0.84
CA MET A 438 -16.69 34.71 -0.05
C MET A 438 -15.74 33.63 0.47
N VAL A 439 -15.93 33.22 1.72
CA VAL A 439 -15.41 31.94 2.23
C VAL A 439 -16.27 30.78 1.74
N CYS A 440 -15.72 29.56 1.77
CA CYS A 440 -16.35 28.34 1.25
C CYS A 440 -17.77 28.10 1.78
N SER A 441 -17.97 28.26 3.09
CA SER A 441 -19.29 28.11 3.75
C SER A 441 -20.30 29.20 3.37
N THR A 442 -19.84 30.43 3.15
CA THR A 442 -20.69 31.54 2.67
C THR A 442 -21.08 31.34 1.21
N PHE A 443 -20.14 30.85 0.38
CA PHE A 443 -20.43 30.40 -0.98
C PHE A 443 -21.48 29.25 -0.98
N LEU A 444 -21.34 28.26 -0.10
CA LEU A 444 -22.33 27.18 0.04
C LEU A 444 -23.70 27.68 0.49
N SER A 445 -23.76 28.66 1.40
CA SER A 445 -25.03 29.32 1.76
C SER A 445 -25.68 30.04 0.58
N TRP A 446 -24.90 30.70 -0.27
CA TRP A 446 -25.40 31.32 -1.50
C TRP A 446 -25.86 30.26 -2.50
N ALA A 447 -25.11 29.17 -2.67
CA ALA A 447 -25.47 28.03 -3.51
C ALA A 447 -26.77 27.36 -3.07
N HIS A 448 -26.96 27.20 -1.75
CA HIS A 448 -28.18 26.68 -1.14
C HIS A 448 -29.41 27.51 -1.55
N LEU A 449 -29.29 28.84 -1.49
CA LEU A 449 -30.33 29.78 -1.90
C LEU A 449 -30.56 29.76 -3.43
N GLN A 450 -29.50 29.73 -4.24
CA GLN A 450 -29.56 29.61 -5.70
C GLN A 450 -30.15 28.29 -6.19
N GLY A 451 -29.99 27.21 -5.43
CA GLY A 451 -30.58 25.89 -5.70
C GLY A 451 -32.03 25.75 -5.25
N GLY A 452 -32.62 26.79 -4.66
CA GLY A 452 -33.99 26.76 -4.13
C GLY A 452 -34.15 26.03 -2.80
N ALA A 453 -33.05 25.63 -2.14
CA ALA A 453 -33.08 24.94 -0.85
C ALA A 453 -33.39 25.87 0.34
N GLY A 454 -33.46 27.19 0.10
CA GLY A 454 -33.84 28.21 1.07
C GLY A 454 -32.66 29.04 1.61
N TYR A 455 -32.96 30.01 2.46
CA TYR A 455 -31.96 30.88 3.08
C TYR A 455 -31.31 30.19 4.28
N VAL A 456 -29.97 30.16 4.33
CA VAL A 456 -29.22 29.72 5.51
C VAL A 456 -28.93 30.95 6.38
N PRO A 457 -29.49 31.05 7.60
CA PRO A 457 -29.27 32.21 8.47
C PRO A 457 -27.87 32.20 9.06
N ALA A 458 -27.21 33.36 9.08
CA ALA A 458 -25.94 33.55 9.77
C ALA A 458 -26.05 33.28 11.29
N TYR A 459 -24.93 32.93 11.92
CA TYR A 459 -24.77 32.80 13.36
C TYR A 459 -23.98 33.98 13.91
N THR A 460 -24.39 34.49 15.06
CA THR A 460 -23.72 35.59 15.75
C THR A 460 -22.75 35.05 16.78
N TYR A 461 -21.46 35.39 16.63
CA TYR A 461 -20.44 35.11 17.64
C TYR A 461 -20.33 36.30 18.60
N ASP A 462 -20.36 35.99 19.89
CA ASP A 462 -20.18 36.96 20.97
C ASP A 462 -18.76 37.56 20.97
N HIS A 463 -18.65 38.77 21.50
CA HIS A 463 -17.41 39.54 21.66
C HIS A 463 -16.20 38.70 22.10
N ALA A 464 -16.36 37.88 23.15
CA ALA A 464 -15.26 37.10 23.71
C ALA A 464 -14.66 36.09 22.71
N LEU A 465 -15.48 35.50 21.84
CA LEU A 465 -15.03 34.56 20.81
C LEU A 465 -14.28 35.29 19.69
N ILE A 466 -14.81 36.42 19.21
CA ILE A 466 -14.15 37.19 18.14
C ILE A 466 -12.84 37.84 18.60
N ALA A 467 -12.76 38.26 19.87
CA ALA A 467 -11.54 38.78 20.48
C ALA A 467 -10.47 37.68 20.62
N ASN A 468 -10.86 36.48 21.07
CA ASN A 468 -9.97 35.32 21.10
C ASN A 468 -9.48 34.94 19.70
N ALA A 469 -10.35 34.97 18.69
CA ALA A 469 -10.01 34.67 17.30
C ALA A 469 -9.03 35.66 16.69
N ALA A 470 -9.22 36.96 16.92
CA ALA A 470 -8.30 38.00 16.47
C ALA A 470 -6.90 37.85 17.12
N ASN A 471 -6.84 37.59 18.43
CA ASN A 471 -5.59 37.26 19.12
C ASN A 471 -4.96 35.97 18.57
N ALA A 472 -5.74 34.92 18.30
CA ALA A 472 -5.24 33.66 17.77
C ALA A 472 -4.64 33.83 16.35
N LEU A 473 -5.28 34.63 15.50
CA LEU A 473 -4.79 34.96 14.17
C LEU A 473 -3.46 35.73 14.23
N PHE A 474 -3.42 36.84 14.95
CA PHE A 474 -2.24 37.67 15.14
C PHE A 474 -1.05 36.82 15.60
N ASN A 475 -1.24 36.06 16.70
CA ASN A 475 -0.21 35.22 17.28
C ASN A 475 0.26 34.13 16.30
N THR A 476 -0.65 33.49 15.56
CA THR A 476 -0.27 32.42 14.63
C THR A 476 0.54 32.95 13.45
N VAL A 477 0.12 34.09 12.87
CA VAL A 477 0.84 34.74 11.77
C VAL A 477 2.21 35.24 12.22
N GLN A 478 2.28 35.95 13.36
CA GLN A 478 3.52 36.47 13.91
C GLN A 478 4.49 35.34 14.26
N ASN A 479 4.03 34.26 14.91
CA ASN A 479 4.87 33.12 15.26
C ASN A 479 5.36 32.34 14.04
N ALA A 480 4.51 32.12 13.03
CA ALA A 480 4.92 31.48 11.78
C ALA A 480 5.97 32.32 11.04
N CYS A 481 5.81 33.66 11.05
CA CYS A 481 6.77 34.60 10.49
C CYS A 481 8.11 34.55 11.23
N ASN A 482 8.12 34.72 12.56
CA ASN A 482 9.31 34.67 13.40
C ASN A 482 10.06 33.34 13.29
N SER A 483 9.34 32.22 13.13
CA SER A 483 9.94 30.89 12.97
C SER A 483 10.52 30.64 11.58
N GLY A 484 10.27 31.51 10.59
CA GLY A 484 10.74 31.36 9.22
C GLY A 484 10.21 30.09 8.53
N VAL A 485 9.02 29.59 8.91
CA VAL A 485 8.47 28.34 8.39
C VAL A 485 7.66 28.56 7.10
N GLY A 486 7.78 27.61 6.17
CA GLY A 486 7.08 27.65 4.88
C GLY A 486 7.31 28.95 4.12
N PHE A 487 6.22 29.61 3.71
CA PHE A 487 6.21 30.90 3.02
C PHE A 487 7.09 31.98 3.68
N TRP A 488 7.15 32.00 5.01
CA TRP A 488 7.86 33.04 5.76
C TRP A 488 9.38 32.90 5.73
N GLY A 489 9.92 31.73 5.37
CA GLY A 489 11.37 31.49 5.32
C GLY A 489 12.11 32.37 4.32
N GLY A 490 11.42 32.88 3.30
CA GLY A 490 11.96 33.88 2.39
C GLY A 490 12.03 35.29 3.01
N LEU A 491 11.00 35.71 3.75
CA LEU A 491 10.85 37.07 4.27
C LEU A 491 12.02 37.46 5.19
N LEU A 492 12.43 36.56 6.08
CA LEU A 492 13.54 36.75 7.01
C LEU A 492 14.94 36.72 6.35
N ARG A 493 15.04 36.39 5.07
CA ARG A 493 16.31 36.22 4.34
C ARG A 493 16.50 37.19 3.18
N SER A 494 15.41 37.74 2.61
CA SER A 494 15.45 38.56 1.40
C SER A 494 15.54 40.06 1.66
N VAL A 495 15.08 40.56 2.81
CA VAL A 495 14.99 42.00 3.08
C VAL A 495 15.48 42.35 4.49
N SER A 496 16.43 43.29 4.58
CA SER A 496 16.75 43.97 5.83
C SER A 496 15.78 45.13 6.03
N CYS A 497 14.93 45.03 7.06
CA CYS A 497 13.98 46.06 7.47
C CYS A 497 14.45 46.70 8.78
N PRO A 498 15.47 47.59 8.75
CA PRO A 498 15.91 48.26 9.96
C PRO A 498 14.75 49.05 10.56
N PHE A 499 14.66 49.03 11.89
CA PHE A 499 13.66 49.74 12.70
C PHE A 499 12.19 49.27 12.56
N ASN A 500 11.89 48.17 11.86
CA ASN A 500 10.53 47.64 11.73
C ASN A 500 10.42 46.19 12.24
N ASN A 501 9.40 45.88 13.04
CA ASN A 501 9.06 44.50 13.39
C ASN A 501 8.17 43.89 12.31
N VAL A 502 8.80 43.34 11.27
CA VAL A 502 8.09 42.83 10.08
C VAL A 502 7.07 41.73 10.42
N CYS A 503 7.36 40.87 11.41
CA CYS A 503 6.45 39.79 11.78
C CYS A 503 5.27 40.22 12.65
N GLU A 504 5.43 41.27 13.47
CA GLU A 504 4.32 41.97 14.13
C GLU A 504 3.44 42.67 13.09
N ASN A 505 4.06 43.44 12.18
CA ASN A 505 3.36 44.10 11.07
C ASN A 505 2.58 43.10 10.18
N ALA A 506 3.09 41.88 9.98
CA ALA A 506 2.36 40.81 9.28
C ALA A 506 1.15 40.34 10.08
N GLY A 507 1.31 40.10 11.39
CA GLY A 507 0.21 39.75 12.30
C GLY A 507 -0.88 40.81 12.32
N ASP A 508 -0.51 42.08 12.46
CA ASP A 508 -1.42 43.21 12.42
C ASP A 508 -2.12 43.33 11.07
N GLN A 509 -1.40 43.26 9.95
CA GLN A 509 -2.00 43.36 8.62
C GLN A 509 -3.06 42.28 8.36
N VAL A 510 -2.76 41.01 8.68
CA VAL A 510 -3.71 39.91 8.44
C VAL A 510 -4.90 40.00 9.40
N THR A 511 -4.69 40.46 10.63
CA THR A 511 -5.77 40.60 11.62
C THR A 511 -6.66 41.81 11.32
N ASN A 512 -6.08 42.94 10.88
CA ASN A 512 -6.79 44.10 10.34
C ASN A 512 -7.63 43.74 9.12
N CYS A 513 -7.08 42.92 8.23
CA CYS A 513 -7.83 42.35 7.11
C CYS A 513 -9.04 41.59 7.65
N MET A 514 -8.82 40.51 8.40
CA MET A 514 -9.90 39.58 8.80
C MET A 514 -10.97 40.21 9.70
N ALA A 515 -10.59 41.07 10.64
CA ALA A 515 -11.52 41.71 11.59
C ALA A 515 -12.30 42.89 10.98
N ALA A 516 -11.65 43.70 10.12
CA ALA A 516 -12.16 45.02 9.73
C ALA A 516 -12.19 45.28 8.21
N ASN A 517 -11.83 44.32 7.35
CA ASN A 517 -11.65 44.50 5.89
C ASN A 517 -10.54 45.53 5.56
N ALA A 518 -9.55 45.68 6.45
CA ALA A 518 -8.48 46.68 6.37
C ALA A 518 -7.13 46.06 5.95
N CYS A 519 -7.14 45.28 4.86
CA CYS A 519 -5.98 44.49 4.38
C CYS A 519 -4.79 45.35 3.87
N GLY A 520 -5.01 46.65 3.71
CA GLY A 520 -4.02 47.64 3.28
C GLY A 520 -3.20 48.30 4.39
N THR A 521 -3.38 47.94 5.67
CA THR A 521 -2.72 48.61 6.81
C THR A 521 -2.27 47.64 7.91
N ASN A 522 -1.14 47.97 8.57
CA ASN A 522 -0.63 47.32 9.78
C ASN A 522 -0.94 48.13 11.06
N ASP A 523 -1.81 49.14 10.99
CA ASP A 523 -2.22 49.91 12.18
C ASP A 523 -3.03 49.02 13.14
N ASN A 524 -2.41 48.60 14.24
CA ASN A 524 -3.03 47.68 15.19
C ASN A 524 -4.25 48.27 15.91
N ALA A 525 -4.42 49.60 15.92
CA ALA A 525 -5.61 50.24 16.49
C ALA A 525 -6.91 49.79 15.80
N VAL A 526 -6.83 49.35 14.52
CA VAL A 526 -7.98 48.88 13.76
C VAL A 526 -8.52 47.55 14.31
N TRP A 527 -7.69 46.50 14.40
CA TRP A 527 -8.14 45.22 14.96
C TRP A 527 -8.28 45.25 16.48
N HIS A 528 -7.49 46.06 17.20
CA HIS A 528 -7.70 46.34 18.62
C HIS A 528 -9.07 46.98 18.87
N GLY A 529 -9.52 47.90 18.01
CA GLY A 529 -10.87 48.48 18.09
C GLY A 529 -11.99 47.44 18.01
N VAL A 530 -11.79 46.33 17.29
CA VAL A 530 -12.74 45.20 17.25
C VAL A 530 -12.54 44.25 18.44
N ARG A 531 -11.30 44.00 18.87
CA ARG A 531 -10.97 43.11 20.00
C ARG A 531 -11.43 43.69 21.34
N ASP A 532 -11.34 45.01 21.53
CA ASP A 532 -11.50 45.68 22.82
C ASP A 532 -12.86 46.37 23.00
N ASP A 533 -13.66 46.51 21.93
CA ASP A 533 -15.05 46.99 22.02
C ASP A 533 -15.98 45.86 22.49
N PRO A 534 -16.52 45.90 23.73
CA PRO A 534 -17.37 44.85 24.27
C PRO A 534 -18.72 44.68 23.53
N TYR A 535 -19.09 45.62 22.65
CA TYR A 535 -20.27 45.53 21.80
C TYR A 535 -19.97 44.95 20.41
N ALA A 536 -18.69 44.73 20.06
CA ALA A 536 -18.31 44.09 18.82
C ALA A 536 -18.83 42.64 18.79
N THR A 537 -19.51 42.30 17.70
CA THR A 537 -20.00 40.95 17.39
C THR A 537 -19.79 40.67 15.91
N ALA A 538 -19.88 39.41 15.50
CA ALA A 538 -19.78 39.05 14.09
C ALA A 538 -20.85 38.05 13.67
N THR A 539 -21.43 38.25 12.49
CA THR A 539 -22.45 37.39 11.89
C THR A 539 -21.87 36.64 10.69
N SER A 540 -21.63 35.33 10.84
CA SER A 540 -21.04 34.51 9.76
C SER A 540 -21.67 33.11 9.68
N ILE A 541 -21.30 32.37 8.64
CA ILE A 541 -21.70 30.98 8.41
C ILE A 541 -20.42 30.16 8.38
N SER A 542 -20.19 29.34 9.40
CA SER A 542 -19.05 28.41 9.48
C SER A 542 -19.34 27.10 8.72
N PRO A 543 -18.30 26.31 8.41
CA PRO A 543 -18.48 24.92 7.97
C PRO A 543 -19.31 24.08 8.96
N ASP A 544 -19.11 24.24 10.26
CA ASP A 544 -19.90 23.59 11.32
C ASP A 544 -21.39 23.97 11.28
N ARG A 545 -21.70 25.22 10.92
CA ARG A 545 -23.08 25.68 10.70
C ARG A 545 -23.71 25.09 9.44
N ILE A 546 -22.93 24.93 8.37
CA ILE A 546 -23.36 24.15 7.21
C ILE A 546 -23.66 22.70 7.64
N ALA A 547 -22.84 22.15 8.54
CA ALA A 547 -22.92 20.78 9.02
C ALA A 547 -23.98 20.50 10.09
N GLY A 548 -24.60 21.54 10.67
CA GLY A 548 -25.56 21.41 11.78
C GLY A 548 -24.95 20.99 13.13
N LEU A 549 -23.63 21.10 13.29
CA LEU A 549 -22.96 20.80 14.56
C LEU A 549 -23.42 21.77 15.66
N ALA A 550 -23.32 21.35 16.92
CA ALA A 550 -23.57 22.24 18.05
C ALA A 550 -22.51 23.36 18.08
N PRO A 551 -22.87 24.63 18.26
CA PRO A 551 -24.15 25.14 18.78
C PRO A 551 -25.25 25.42 17.74
N HIS A 552 -25.00 25.22 16.45
CA HIS A 552 -25.90 25.65 15.37
C HIS A 552 -27.20 24.86 15.24
N GLY A 553 -27.14 23.56 15.50
CA GLY A 553 -28.30 22.66 15.46
C GLY A 553 -28.66 22.13 14.07
N VAL A 554 -29.26 20.94 14.07
CA VAL A 554 -29.74 20.22 12.87
C VAL A 554 -30.90 20.96 12.19
N GLY A 555 -31.01 20.81 10.88
CA GLY A 555 -32.04 21.46 10.05
C GLY A 555 -31.71 22.90 9.62
N THR A 556 -30.52 23.42 9.97
CA THR A 556 -30.05 24.74 9.54
C THR A 556 -29.77 24.79 8.02
N THR A 557 -29.40 23.66 7.43
CA THR A 557 -29.19 23.49 5.97
C THR A 557 -29.72 22.13 5.51
N VAL A 558 -29.88 21.95 4.19
CA VAL A 558 -30.17 20.64 3.58
C VAL A 558 -29.15 19.56 3.96
N TRP A 559 -27.87 19.92 4.17
CA TRP A 559 -26.78 18.99 4.45
C TRP A 559 -26.71 18.54 5.92
N SER A 560 -27.32 19.30 6.83
CA SER A 560 -27.23 19.12 8.29
C SER A 560 -28.00 17.92 8.88
N TYR A 561 -28.55 17.03 8.04
CA TYR A 561 -29.40 15.90 8.47
C TYR A 561 -28.62 14.60 8.73
N ASP A 562 -27.32 14.57 8.44
CA ASP A 562 -26.57 13.32 8.39
C ASP A 562 -26.16 12.77 9.78
N GLN A 563 -26.67 11.58 10.12
CA GLN A 563 -26.27 10.83 11.33
C GLN A 563 -25.06 9.90 11.07
N GLY A 564 -24.60 9.76 9.83
CA GLY A 564 -23.42 8.98 9.47
C GLY A 564 -22.16 9.85 9.41
N TYR A 565 -21.09 9.41 10.08
CA TYR A 565 -19.75 9.89 9.76
C TYR A 565 -19.32 9.22 8.46
N HIS A 566 -19.48 9.91 7.33
CA HIS A 566 -19.16 9.39 6.01
C HIS A 566 -17.77 9.87 5.56
N PRO A 567 -16.69 9.10 5.75
CA PRO A 567 -15.38 9.49 5.23
C PRO A 567 -15.40 9.56 3.70
N ILE A 568 -14.67 10.51 3.15
CA ILE A 568 -14.32 10.54 1.73
C ILE A 568 -13.47 9.31 1.44
N ALA A 569 -14.10 8.29 0.88
CA ALA A 569 -13.40 7.36 0.03
C ALA A 569 -13.35 7.99 -1.36
N TRP A 570 -12.37 7.56 -2.13
CA TRP A 570 -12.36 7.84 -3.53
C TRP A 570 -13.05 6.59 -4.20
N ASN A 571 -14.06 6.72 -5.12
CA ASN A 571 -14.58 5.83 -6.23
C ASN A 571 -15.25 6.53 -7.50
N ALA A 572 -14.56 6.72 -8.65
CA ALA A 572 -14.90 7.63 -9.79
C ALA A 572 -14.61 7.05 -11.22
N PRO A 573 -15.07 7.70 -12.31
CA PRO A 573 -14.97 7.18 -13.66
C PRO A 573 -13.57 7.48 -14.25
N GLY A 574 -12.66 6.54 -14.03
CA GLY A 574 -11.33 6.55 -14.63
C GLY A 574 -10.36 7.58 -14.04
N PRO A 575 -9.09 7.58 -14.49
CA PRO A 575 -8.06 8.49 -14.02
C PRO A 575 -8.44 9.97 -14.13
N GLN A 576 -8.25 10.74 -13.06
CA GLN A 576 -8.43 12.19 -13.05
C GLN A 576 -7.13 12.86 -12.61
N TYR A 577 -6.61 13.77 -13.44
CA TYR A 577 -5.51 14.67 -13.09
C TYR A 577 -6.01 16.11 -13.13
N GLY A 578 -5.63 16.90 -12.13
CA GLY A 578 -5.91 18.33 -12.10
C GLY A 578 -5.11 19.02 -11.03
N CYS A 579 -5.11 20.36 -11.08
CA CYS A 579 -4.48 21.20 -10.08
C CYS A 579 -5.49 22.17 -9.48
N TRP A 580 -5.05 22.76 -8.37
CA TRP A 580 -5.64 23.89 -7.70
C TRP A 580 -4.73 25.11 -7.91
N TYR A 581 -5.30 26.33 -7.89
CA TYR A 581 -4.67 27.64 -8.18
C TYR A 581 -4.14 27.88 -9.59
#